data_AF-A0A9D4Q3B4-F1
#
_entry.id   AF-A0A9D4Q3B4-F1
#
_cell.length_a   1.000
_cell.length_b   1.000
_cell.length_c   1.000
_cell.angle_alpha   90.00
_cell.angle_beta   90.00
_cell.angle_gamma   90.00
#
_symmetry.space_group_name_H-M   'P 1'
#
loop_
_entity.id
_entity.type
_entity.pdbx_description
1 polymer ?
#
loop_
_entity_poly.entity_id
_entity_poly.type
_entity_poly.pdbx_seq_one_letter_code
_entity_poly.pdbx_strand_id
1 'polypeptide(L)'
;MRPHLILADGYADVYCYNPLWHGVRFNYDTDTLLISVRDMFMPYFHLSAPKAVNVAGLGALIARGFMQIFDPYGPGESLQKWSEETREAYSNEHRCLSSAYGSSWAAPMRRRQFGDLAPMRSLYRTFRPWQTKERQLADLRDFDPQQTFFIAFCHAHCVNNPTDQVW
;
A
#
# COMPACT_ATOMS: atom_id res chain seq x y z
N MET A 1 -43.92 -20.96 0.60
CA MET A 1 -43.49 -19.54 0.51
C MET A 1 -42.12 -19.43 1.14
N ARG A 2 -41.07 -19.26 0.33
CA ARG A 2 -39.73 -18.91 0.83
C ARG A 2 -39.60 -17.39 0.77
N PRO A 3 -39.10 -16.71 1.80
CA PRO A 3 -38.94 -15.27 1.76
C PRO A 3 -37.83 -14.94 0.74
N HIS A 4 -38.16 -14.10 -0.22
CA HIS A 4 -37.18 -13.44 -1.08
C HIS A 4 -36.44 -12.41 -0.22
N LEU A 5 -35.21 -12.73 0.19
CA LEU A 5 -34.25 -11.70 0.55
C LEU A 5 -33.83 -11.02 -0.75
N ILE A 6 -34.34 -9.81 -0.97
CA ILE A 6 -33.75 -8.88 -1.93
C ILE A 6 -32.47 -8.38 -1.26
N LEU A 7 -31.36 -9.07 -1.50
CA LEU A 7 -30.04 -8.50 -1.24
C LEU A 7 -29.85 -7.43 -2.30
N ALA A 8 -29.72 -6.17 -1.87
CA ALA A 8 -29.35 -5.08 -2.75
C ALA A 8 -28.02 -5.43 -3.43
N ASP A 9 -28.06 -5.57 -4.76
CA ASP A 9 -26.98 -6.03 -5.65
C ASP A 9 -25.71 -5.14 -5.68
N GLY A 10 -25.46 -4.30 -4.67
CA GLY A 10 -24.32 -3.38 -4.62
C GLY A 10 -23.22 -3.72 -3.60
N TYR A 11 -23.51 -4.55 -2.59
CA TYR A 11 -22.58 -4.77 -1.46
C TYR A 11 -21.99 -6.18 -1.39
N ALA A 12 -22.61 -7.18 -2.02
CA ALA A 12 -22.16 -8.57 -1.89
C ALA A 12 -20.70 -8.77 -2.34
N ASP A 13 -20.27 -8.07 -3.39
CA ASP A 13 -18.89 -8.16 -3.91
C ASP A 13 -17.85 -7.46 -3.02
N VAL A 14 -18.25 -6.46 -2.22
CA VAL A 14 -17.40 -5.85 -1.20
C VAL A 14 -17.14 -6.83 -0.05
N TYR A 15 -18.08 -7.74 0.23
CA TYR A 15 -17.99 -8.76 1.27
C TYR A 15 -17.40 -10.11 0.81
N CYS A 16 -17.14 -10.30 -0.49
CA CYS A 16 -16.38 -11.45 -1.02
C CYS A 16 -14.86 -11.34 -0.79
N TYR A 17 -14.44 -10.48 0.13
CA TYR A 17 -13.05 -10.28 0.51
C TYR A 17 -12.63 -11.28 1.60
N ASN A 18 -11.53 -12.01 1.39
CA ASN A 18 -10.98 -12.88 2.41
C ASN A 18 -10.29 -12.04 3.51
N PRO A 19 -10.82 -11.98 4.74
CA PRO A 19 -10.28 -11.13 5.81
C PRO A 19 -8.93 -11.62 6.35
N LEU A 20 -8.44 -12.77 5.88
CA LEU A 20 -7.14 -13.35 6.22
C LEU A 20 -6.12 -13.25 5.09
N TRP A 21 -6.52 -12.73 3.93
CA TRP A 21 -5.59 -12.37 2.86
C TRP A 21 -4.63 -11.28 3.35
N HIS A 22 -3.47 -11.18 2.72
CA HIS A 22 -2.46 -10.19 3.05
C HIS A 22 -2.39 -9.13 1.97
N GLY A 23 -2.39 -7.87 2.37
CA GLY A 23 -2.22 -6.73 1.51
C GLY A 23 -3.46 -5.86 1.36
N VAL A 24 -3.36 -4.97 0.40
CA VAL A 24 -4.34 -3.94 0.10
C VAL A 24 -4.85 -4.10 -1.33
N ARG A 25 -6.13 -3.86 -1.54
CA ARG A 25 -6.73 -3.90 -2.88
C ARG A 25 -7.64 -2.71 -3.08
N PHE A 26 -7.51 -2.05 -4.22
CA PHE A 26 -8.51 -1.12 -4.70
C PHE A 26 -9.55 -1.86 -5.56
N ASN A 27 -10.82 -1.70 -5.22
CA ASN A 27 -11.94 -2.18 -6.03
C ASN A 27 -12.39 -1.03 -6.95
N TYR A 28 -12.12 -1.17 -8.25
CA TYR A 28 -12.40 -0.13 -9.26
C TYR A 28 -13.89 0.05 -9.55
N ASP A 29 -14.71 -0.99 -9.34
CA ASP A 29 -16.15 -0.92 -9.64
C ASP A 29 -16.90 -0.11 -8.57
N THR A 30 -16.33 -0.02 -7.37
CA THR A 30 -16.95 0.61 -6.19
C THR A 30 -16.09 1.74 -5.60
N ASP A 31 -14.99 2.11 -6.28
CA ASP A 31 -13.98 3.06 -5.81
C ASP A 31 -13.57 2.87 -4.34
N THR A 32 -13.44 1.61 -3.91
CA THR A 32 -13.28 1.25 -2.50
C THR A 32 -11.90 0.66 -2.24
N LEU A 33 -11.23 1.17 -1.20
CA LEU A 33 -10.00 0.60 -0.67
C LEU A 33 -10.31 -0.48 0.37
N LEU A 34 -9.84 -1.70 0.11
CA LEU A 34 -9.99 -2.86 1.00
C LEU A 34 -8.66 -3.17 1.67
N ILE A 35 -8.68 -3.24 3.00
CA ILE A 35 -7.52 -3.58 3.84
C ILE A 35 -7.90 -4.77 4.71
N SER A 36 -7.00 -5.75 4.80
CA SER A 36 -7.25 -6.94 5.58
C SER A 36 -7.24 -6.67 7.07
N VAL A 37 -8.09 -7.39 7.81
CA VAL A 37 -7.98 -7.44 9.27
C VAL A 37 -6.60 -7.95 9.67
N ARG A 38 -6.01 -8.87 8.90
CA ARG A 38 -4.64 -9.38 9.13
C ARG A 38 -3.57 -8.29 9.09
N ASP A 39 -3.76 -7.25 8.27
CA ASP A 39 -2.81 -6.14 8.14
C ASP A 39 -3.07 -5.01 9.15
N MET A 40 -4.07 -5.16 10.02
CA MET A 40 -4.31 -4.26 11.16
C MET A 40 -3.53 -4.69 12.43
N PHE A 41 -2.57 -5.59 12.27
CA PHE A 41 -1.67 -6.06 13.33
C PHE A 41 -0.20 -5.84 12.95
N MET A 42 0.70 -6.11 13.90
CA MET A 42 2.14 -6.07 13.63
C MET A 42 2.49 -7.03 12.48
N PRO A 43 3.41 -6.65 11.56
CA PRO A 43 4.31 -5.49 11.64
C PRO A 43 3.73 -4.15 11.14
N TYR A 44 2.48 -4.12 10.65
CA TYR A 44 1.91 -2.94 10.00
C TYR A 44 1.29 -1.93 10.97
N PHE A 45 0.61 -2.41 12.02
CA PHE A 45 -0.06 -1.55 12.97
C PHE A 45 -0.09 -2.12 14.39
N HIS A 46 0.11 -1.25 15.38
CA HIS A 46 -0.24 -1.51 16.76
C HIS A 46 -0.53 -0.20 17.51
N LEU A 47 -1.58 -0.18 18.34
CA LEU A 47 -1.97 1.02 19.10
C LEU A 47 -0.85 1.55 20.02
N SER A 48 0.01 0.67 20.51
CA SER A 48 1.15 1.05 21.36
C SER A 48 2.44 1.32 20.61
N ALA A 49 2.50 1.08 19.29
CA ALA A 49 3.70 1.32 18.50
C ALA A 49 3.96 2.83 18.29
N PRO A 50 5.23 3.21 18.06
CA PRO A 50 5.58 4.56 17.63
C PRO A 50 4.78 4.96 16.39
N LYS A 51 4.52 6.27 16.22
CA LYS A 51 3.88 6.77 15.00
C LYS A 51 4.70 6.41 13.76
N ALA A 52 6.02 6.47 13.87
CA ALA A 52 6.95 6.03 12.83
C ALA A 52 6.61 4.64 12.29
N VAL A 53 6.32 3.68 13.17
CA VAL A 53 5.98 2.30 12.80
C VAL A 53 4.60 2.22 12.14
N ASN A 54 3.58 2.83 12.73
CA ASN A 54 2.21 2.77 12.17
C ASN A 54 2.09 3.47 10.82
N VAL A 55 2.78 4.60 10.62
CA VAL A 55 2.77 5.31 9.34
C VAL A 55 3.61 4.55 8.30
N ALA A 56 4.76 4.01 8.68
CA ALA A 56 5.61 3.24 7.77
C ALA A 56 5.01 1.88 7.38
N GLY A 57 4.26 1.24 8.28
CA GLY A 57 3.61 -0.04 8.04
C GLY A 57 2.25 0.13 7.36
N LEU A 58 1.19 0.34 8.16
CA LEU A 58 -0.18 0.47 7.67
C LEU A 58 -0.35 1.69 6.75
N GLY A 59 0.30 2.82 7.05
CA GLY A 59 0.24 3.99 6.18
C GLY A 59 0.82 3.72 4.79
N ALA A 60 1.90 2.95 4.68
CA ALA A 60 2.46 2.54 3.39
C ALA A 60 1.54 1.57 2.64
N LEU A 61 0.91 0.61 3.33
CA LEU A 61 -0.11 -0.25 2.72
C LEU A 61 -1.29 0.57 2.17
N ILE A 62 -1.82 1.50 2.95
CA ILE A 62 -2.91 2.39 2.50
C ILE A 62 -2.48 3.16 1.26
N ALA A 63 -1.27 3.76 1.30
CA ALA A 63 -0.74 4.52 0.19
C ALA A 63 -0.57 3.67 -1.08
N ARG A 64 -0.02 2.45 -0.96
CA ARG A 64 0.07 1.48 -2.06
C ARG A 64 -1.29 1.21 -2.69
N GLY A 65 -2.31 1.01 -1.87
CA GLY A 65 -3.65 0.74 -2.36
C GLY A 65 -4.26 1.92 -3.12
N PHE A 66 -4.08 3.15 -2.64
CA PHE A 66 -4.45 4.35 -3.40
C PHE A 66 -3.71 4.46 -4.73
N MET A 67 -2.43 4.06 -4.78
CA MET A 67 -1.68 4.09 -6.02
C MET A 67 -2.20 3.10 -7.08
N GLN A 68 -2.94 2.05 -6.69
CA GLN A 68 -3.58 1.14 -7.65
C GLN A 68 -4.58 1.88 -8.54
N ILE A 69 -5.22 2.96 -8.07
CA ILE A 69 -6.12 3.82 -8.88
C ILE A 69 -5.43 4.37 -10.13
N PHE A 70 -4.12 4.57 -10.03
CA PHE A 70 -3.29 5.11 -11.10
C PHE A 70 -2.53 4.01 -11.86
N ASP A 71 -2.74 2.72 -11.56
CA ASP A 71 -2.08 1.64 -12.30
C ASP A 71 -2.49 1.73 -13.79
N PRO A 72 -1.53 1.93 -14.71
CA PRO A 72 -1.84 2.06 -16.14
C PRO A 72 -2.43 0.81 -16.78
N TYR A 73 -2.47 -0.30 -16.05
CA TYR A 73 -3.04 -1.58 -16.49
C TYR A 73 -4.25 -2.00 -15.65
N GLY A 74 -4.67 -1.19 -14.67
CA GLY A 74 -5.95 -1.39 -14.00
C GLY A 74 -7.12 -1.12 -14.95
N PRO A 75 -8.32 -1.63 -14.66
CA PRO A 75 -9.53 -1.33 -15.44
C PRO A 75 -9.97 0.13 -15.33
N GLY A 76 -9.25 0.97 -14.59
CA GLY A 76 -9.58 2.37 -14.35
C GLY A 76 -9.53 3.21 -15.63
N GLU A 77 -10.70 3.73 -16.01
CA GLU A 77 -10.87 4.77 -17.03
C GLU A 77 -10.08 6.07 -16.76
N SER A 78 -9.38 6.18 -15.62
CA SER A 78 -8.83 7.43 -15.11
C SER A 78 -7.72 8.00 -16.00
N LEU A 79 -6.78 7.16 -16.48
CA LEU A 79 -5.66 7.63 -17.31
C LEU A 79 -6.08 7.97 -18.74
N GLN A 80 -7.16 7.39 -19.26
CA GLN A 80 -7.67 7.72 -20.60
C GLN A 80 -8.34 9.09 -20.65
N LYS A 81 -8.82 9.59 -19.50
CA LYS A 81 -9.42 10.93 -19.36
C LYS A 81 -8.37 12.04 -19.22
N TRP A 82 -7.10 11.69 -19.05
CA TRP A 82 -6.01 12.67 -18.89
C TRP A 82 -5.56 13.23 -20.25
N SER A 83 -5.01 14.45 -20.24
CA SER A 83 -4.37 15.01 -21.43
C SER A 83 -3.19 14.13 -21.85
N GLU A 84 -2.84 14.17 -23.15
CA GLU A 84 -1.72 13.39 -23.66
C GLU A 84 -0.40 13.76 -22.97
N GLU A 85 -0.18 15.06 -22.70
CA GLU A 85 0.97 15.54 -21.93
C GLU A 85 1.04 14.90 -20.53
N THR A 86 -0.08 14.82 -19.82
CA THR A 86 -0.12 14.23 -18.47
C THR A 86 0.15 12.73 -18.53
N ARG A 87 -0.42 12.03 -19.53
CA ARG A 87 -0.19 10.60 -19.75
C ARG A 87 1.28 10.31 -20.06
N GLU A 88 1.91 11.14 -20.89
CA GLU A 88 3.32 10.99 -21.24
C GLU A 88 4.22 11.24 -20.02
N ALA A 89 3.99 12.31 -19.27
CA ALA A 89 4.72 12.60 -18.04
C ALA A 89 4.61 11.46 -17.02
N TYR A 90 3.40 10.97 -16.77
CA TYR A 90 3.15 9.83 -15.88
C TYR A 90 3.86 8.55 -16.37
N SER A 91 3.77 8.25 -17.66
CA SER A 91 4.42 7.09 -18.26
C SER A 91 5.94 7.15 -18.16
N ASN A 92 6.53 8.35 -18.27
CA ASN A 92 7.96 8.56 -18.14
C ASN A 92 8.45 8.32 -16.71
N GLU A 93 7.73 8.83 -15.70
CA GLU A 93 8.05 8.56 -14.28
C GLU A 93 7.94 7.06 -13.95
N HIS A 94 6.84 6.42 -14.38
CA HIS A 94 6.64 4.99 -14.17
C HIS A 94 7.72 4.15 -14.87
N ARG A 95 8.16 4.55 -16.07
CA ARG A 95 9.26 3.88 -16.80
C ARG A 95 10.59 4.05 -16.08
N CYS A 96 10.91 5.26 -15.60
CA CYS A 96 12.11 5.57 -14.85
C CYS A 96 12.21 4.66 -13.61
N LEU A 97 11.13 4.59 -12.83
CA LEU A 97 11.10 3.75 -11.65
C LEU A 97 11.22 2.26 -12.00
N SER A 98 10.48 1.78 -13.00
CA SER A 98 10.56 0.39 -13.46
C SER A 98 11.97 0.02 -13.92
N SER A 99 12.69 0.93 -14.59
CA SER A 99 14.07 0.69 -15.03
C SER A 99 15.10 0.62 -13.90
N ALA A 100 14.80 1.20 -12.73
CA ALA A 100 15.65 1.05 -11.55
C ALA A 100 15.67 -0.40 -11.05
N TYR A 101 14.65 -1.19 -11.39
CA TYR A 101 14.59 -2.62 -11.14
C TYR A 101 15.14 -3.38 -12.35
N GLY A 102 16.13 -4.23 -12.12
CA GLY A 102 16.80 -4.99 -13.17
C GLY A 102 15.86 -5.90 -13.98
N SER A 103 16.36 -6.36 -15.13
CA SER A 103 15.63 -7.28 -16.02
C SER A 103 15.24 -8.61 -15.36
N SER A 104 15.95 -9.00 -14.30
CA SER A 104 15.69 -10.20 -13.49
C SER A 104 14.36 -10.19 -12.74
N TRP A 105 13.76 -9.02 -12.51
CA TRP A 105 12.44 -8.91 -11.89
C TRP A 105 11.34 -9.13 -12.93
N ALA A 106 10.32 -9.90 -12.59
CA ALA A 106 9.16 -10.07 -13.46
C ALA A 106 8.49 -8.70 -13.71
N ALA A 107 8.04 -8.46 -14.94
CA ALA A 107 7.45 -7.17 -15.32
C ALA A 107 6.29 -6.73 -14.41
N PRO A 108 5.35 -7.61 -13.98
CA PRO A 108 4.32 -7.24 -13.02
C PRO A 108 4.88 -6.76 -11.67
N MET A 109 5.97 -7.35 -11.19
CA MET A 109 6.60 -6.97 -9.92
C MET A 109 7.21 -5.58 -10.01
N ARG A 110 8.00 -5.31 -11.06
CA ARG A 110 8.61 -3.99 -11.28
C ARG A 110 7.57 -2.86 -11.28
N ARG A 111 6.38 -3.13 -11.84
CA ARG A 111 5.28 -2.17 -11.89
C ARG A 111 4.66 -1.92 -10.52
N ARG A 112 4.41 -2.99 -9.73
CA ARG A 112 3.85 -2.85 -8.37
C ARG A 112 4.73 -2.00 -7.45
N GLN A 113 6.04 -1.98 -7.67
CA GLN A 113 6.97 -1.13 -6.91
C GLN A 113 6.68 0.36 -7.06
N PHE A 114 6.01 0.79 -8.14
CA PHE A 114 5.49 2.15 -8.25
C PHE A 114 4.50 2.48 -7.14
N GLY A 115 3.60 1.55 -6.80
CA GLY A 115 2.67 1.73 -5.70
C GLY A 115 3.37 1.89 -4.34
N ASP A 116 4.54 1.30 -4.16
CA ASP A 116 5.31 1.39 -2.91
C ASP A 116 6.14 2.66 -2.81
N LEU A 117 6.84 3.00 -3.89
CA LEU A 117 7.84 4.06 -3.86
C LEU A 117 7.28 5.42 -4.23
N ALA A 118 6.33 5.50 -5.17
CA ALA A 118 5.75 6.78 -5.58
C ALA A 118 5.14 7.57 -4.41
N PRO A 119 4.38 6.96 -3.46
CA PRO A 119 3.80 7.71 -2.37
C PRO A 119 4.76 7.90 -1.19
N MET A 120 5.92 7.22 -1.17
CA MET A 120 6.82 7.18 -0.01
C MET A 120 7.24 8.57 0.46
N ARG A 121 7.57 9.47 -0.49
CA ARG A 121 7.92 10.86 -0.16
C ARG A 121 6.77 11.60 0.52
N SER A 122 5.55 11.41 0.04
CA SER A 122 4.35 12.05 0.61
C SER A 122 4.01 11.45 1.98
N LEU A 123 4.11 10.13 2.12
CA LEU A 123 3.91 9.41 3.38
C LEU A 123 4.93 9.83 4.45
N TYR A 124 6.21 9.93 4.09
CA TYR A 124 7.24 10.43 5.00
C TYR A 124 6.97 11.88 5.45
N ARG A 125 6.41 12.71 4.57
CA ARG A 125 6.00 14.08 4.92
C ARG A 125 4.81 14.13 5.87
N THR A 126 3.88 13.16 5.84
CA THR A 126 2.76 13.10 6.81
C THR A 126 3.21 12.57 8.17
N PHE A 127 4.27 11.76 8.20
CA PHE A 127 4.85 11.27 9.44
C PHE A 127 5.27 12.42 10.37
N ARG A 128 5.85 13.53 9.86
CA ARG A 128 6.39 14.70 10.61
C ARG A 128 6.65 14.37 12.09
N PRO A 129 7.87 13.97 12.48
CA PRO A 129 8.15 13.61 13.87
C PRO A 129 7.77 14.79 14.76
N TRP A 130 6.76 14.61 15.60
CA TRP A 130 6.41 15.65 16.57
C TRP A 130 7.53 15.72 17.60
N GLN A 131 7.79 16.91 18.16
CA GLN A 131 8.82 17.10 19.20
C GLN A 131 8.50 16.37 20.52
N THR A 132 7.37 15.67 20.61
CA THR A 132 7.02 14.87 21.77
C THR A 132 7.88 13.62 21.80
N LYS A 133 8.23 13.15 23.01
CA LYS A 133 8.88 11.85 23.21
C LYS A 133 7.95 10.76 22.68
N GLU A 134 8.10 10.39 21.41
CA GLU A 134 7.39 9.26 20.85
C GLU A 134 7.78 8.00 21.63
N ARG A 135 6.82 7.07 21.76
CA ARG A 135 7.11 5.73 22.27
C ARG A 135 8.21 5.14 21.38
N GLN A 136 9.21 4.51 21.99
CA GLN A 136 10.25 3.79 21.26
C GLN A 136 10.03 2.29 21.40
N LEU A 137 10.25 1.54 20.33
CA LEU A 137 10.34 0.09 20.44
C LEU A 137 11.62 -0.27 21.18
N ALA A 138 11.57 -1.26 22.07
CA ALA A 138 12.68 -1.59 22.95
C ALA A 138 13.97 -1.92 22.16
N ASP A 139 13.82 -2.63 21.04
CA ASP A 139 14.92 -3.05 20.18
C ASP A 139 15.35 -1.98 19.17
N LEU A 140 14.65 -0.83 19.11
CA LEU A 140 14.97 0.28 18.20
C LEU A 140 15.32 1.59 18.93
N ARG A 141 15.70 1.52 20.21
CA ARG A 141 16.00 2.72 21.03
C ARG A 141 17.20 3.52 20.51
N ASP A 142 18.12 2.85 19.83
CA ASP A 142 19.33 3.45 19.26
C ASP A 142 19.05 4.19 17.94
N PHE A 143 17.83 4.05 17.39
CA PHE A 143 17.42 4.70 16.16
C PHE A 143 16.49 5.87 16.45
N ASP A 144 16.71 6.98 15.75
CA ASP A 144 15.79 8.11 15.81
C ASP A 144 14.44 7.77 15.13
N PRO A 145 13.40 8.59 15.31
CA PRO A 145 12.10 8.31 14.71
C PRO A 145 12.10 8.26 13.17
N GLN A 146 13.01 8.98 12.49
CA GLN A 146 13.15 8.95 11.03
C GLN A 146 13.77 7.63 10.57
N GLN A 147 14.82 7.17 11.25
CA GLN A 147 15.43 5.87 11.02
C GLN A 147 14.43 4.75 11.32
N THR A 148 13.69 4.85 12.42
CA THR A 148 12.65 3.90 12.81
C THR A 148 11.56 3.80 11.74
N PHE A 149 11.17 4.90 11.10
CA PHE A 149 10.22 4.89 9.99
C PHE A 149 10.71 4.00 8.85
N PHE A 150 11.95 4.19 8.37
CA PHE A 150 12.46 3.40 7.26
C PHE A 150 12.75 1.94 7.65
N ILE A 151 13.23 1.69 8.88
CA ILE A 151 13.41 0.33 9.40
C ILE A 151 12.07 -0.41 9.45
N ALA A 152 11.02 0.23 9.97
CA ALA A 152 9.68 -0.37 10.05
C ALA A 152 9.09 -0.62 8.66
N PHE A 153 9.26 0.31 7.71
CA PHE A 153 8.85 0.13 6.32
C PHE A 153 9.52 -1.13 5.72
N CYS A 154 10.85 -1.23 5.82
CA CYS A 154 11.57 -2.40 5.31
C CYS A 154 11.16 -3.70 6.02
N HIS A 155 10.99 -3.66 7.34
CA HIS A 155 10.58 -4.83 8.13
C HIS A 155 9.19 -5.34 7.73
N ALA A 156 8.27 -4.45 7.34
CA ALA A 156 6.95 -4.84 6.84
C ALA A 156 7.01 -5.63 5.52
N HIS A 157 8.12 -5.55 4.79
CA HIS A 157 8.38 -6.32 3.57
C HIS A 157 9.24 -7.57 3.78
N CYS A 158 9.66 -7.85 5.02
CA CYS A 158 10.38 -9.08 5.32
C CYS A 158 9.47 -10.30 5.11
N VAL A 159 9.96 -11.24 4.31
CA VAL A 159 9.32 -12.54 4.10
C VAL A 159 10.34 -13.65 4.37
N ASN A 160 9.86 -14.77 4.90
CA ASN A 160 10.72 -15.91 5.22
C ASN A 160 11.23 -16.62 3.95
N ASN A 161 10.44 -16.62 2.88
CA ASN A 161 10.81 -17.15 1.58
C ASN A 161 10.47 -16.10 0.50
N PRO A 162 11.36 -15.80 -0.45
CA PRO A 162 11.04 -14.92 -1.58
C PRO A 162 9.79 -15.34 -2.37
N THR A 163 9.42 -16.62 -2.35
CA THR A 163 8.17 -17.11 -2.95
C THR A 163 6.92 -16.75 -2.15
N ASP A 164 7.06 -16.48 -0.85
CA ASP A 164 6.00 -16.09 0.07
C ASP A 164 5.76 -14.57 0.07
N GLN A 165 6.44 -13.83 -0.81
CA GLN A 165 6.05 -12.47 -1.12
C GLN A 165 4.59 -12.50 -1.56
N VAL A 166 3.72 -11.91 -0.74
CA VAL A 166 2.34 -11.69 -1.12
C VAL A 166 2.38 -10.57 -2.14
N TRP A 167 2.42 -10.98 -3.40
CA TRP A 167 2.58 -10.11 -4.56
C TRP A 167 1.40 -9.18 -4.72
#